data_AF-A0A2R6NT67-F1
#
_entry.id   AF-A0A2R6NT67-F1
#
_cell.length_a   1.000
_cell.length_b   1.000
_cell.length_c   1.000
_cell.angle_alpha   90.00
_cell.angle_beta   90.00
_cell.angle_gamma   90.00
#
_symmetry.space_group_name_H-M   'P 1'
#
loop_
_entity.id
_entity.type
_entity.pdbx_description
1 polymer ?
#
loop_
_entity_poly.entity_id
_entity_poly.type
_entity_poly.pdbx_seq_one_letter_code
_entity_poly.pdbx_strand_id
1 'polypeptide(L)'
;MHAPELLGSYPFIPVVAGDDDLPAHPLLGFDLSLPSLLRIPTLRVLRMRETHMGDQRWCNTPALCKLDVLEVGSSCYESPDSNRVFAERILQNIGNSVKELSLSSSLASALSPVGGALPSLRQLRITKLFPLEYLAETLSALSHSPIELLSIECHEDDIEDMCYALEDFLNLCAEHRREPIYCHLKHISLQPVAETSNVSSSASKLNTAVADSLSGDAAMAIQRVQQYLQDIRFSRK
;
A
#
# COMPACT_ATOMS: atom_id res chain seq x y z
N MET A 1 -7.58 7.25 -20.57
CA MET A 1 -7.55 5.83 -20.17
C MET A 1 -8.97 5.42 -19.88
N HIS A 2 -9.45 4.37 -20.54
CA HIS A 2 -10.86 3.98 -20.47
C HIS A 2 -11.18 3.30 -19.14
N ALA A 3 -12.22 3.79 -18.48
CA ALA A 3 -12.87 3.18 -17.31
C ALA A 3 -14.36 2.97 -17.64
N PRO A 4 -14.68 2.01 -18.54
CA PRO A 4 -16.04 1.84 -19.07
C PRO A 4 -17.07 1.56 -17.98
N GLU A 5 -16.66 0.97 -16.86
CA GLU A 5 -17.51 0.69 -15.70
C GLU A 5 -18.04 1.94 -14.99
N LEU A 6 -17.38 3.10 -15.18
CA LEU A 6 -17.78 4.36 -14.57
C LEU A 6 -18.79 5.14 -15.44
N LEU A 7 -18.99 4.76 -16.70
CA LEU A 7 -19.89 5.45 -17.61
C LEU A 7 -21.36 5.30 -17.17
N GLY A 8 -21.95 6.40 -16.70
CA GLY A 8 -23.35 6.42 -16.27
C GLY A 8 -23.62 5.76 -14.92
N SER A 9 -22.57 5.43 -14.16
CA SER A 9 -22.66 4.78 -12.85
C SER A 9 -22.54 5.81 -11.72
N TYR A 10 -23.42 5.76 -10.70
CA TYR A 10 -23.31 6.59 -9.48
C TYR A 10 -21.98 6.28 -8.75
N PRO A 11 -21.19 7.27 -8.27
CA PRO A 11 -21.52 8.68 -8.05
C PRO A 11 -21.37 9.61 -9.27
N PHE A 12 -21.41 9.06 -10.49
CA PHE A 12 -21.31 9.78 -11.77
C PHE A 12 -19.98 10.52 -11.92
N ILE A 13 -18.89 9.77 -11.72
CA ILE A 13 -17.53 10.28 -11.89
C ILE A 13 -17.38 10.77 -13.35
N PRO A 14 -16.93 12.01 -13.59
CA PRO A 14 -16.71 12.50 -14.94
C PRO A 14 -15.68 11.64 -15.69
N VAL A 15 -16.14 10.93 -16.72
CA VAL A 15 -15.27 10.15 -17.60
C VAL A 15 -15.01 10.96 -18.86
N VAL A 16 -13.74 11.07 -19.26
CA VAL A 16 -13.37 11.67 -20.55
C VAL A 16 -13.86 10.75 -21.68
N ALA A 17 -14.57 11.33 -22.65
CA ALA A 17 -15.10 10.64 -23.83
C ALA A 17 -14.60 11.32 -25.12
N GLY A 18 -14.81 10.68 -26.28
CA GLY A 18 -14.47 11.23 -27.59
C GLY A 18 -13.06 10.90 -28.08
N ASP A 19 -12.49 9.79 -27.62
CA ASP A 19 -11.19 9.25 -28.04
C ASP A 19 -11.31 8.15 -29.13
N ASP A 20 -12.50 7.99 -29.73
CA ASP A 20 -12.81 6.99 -30.75
C ASP A 20 -11.91 7.08 -32.00
N ASP A 21 -11.40 8.27 -32.31
CA ASP A 21 -10.54 8.53 -33.46
C ASP A 21 -9.04 8.33 -33.17
N LEU A 22 -8.66 7.95 -31.95
CA LEU A 22 -7.25 7.73 -31.61
C LEU A 22 -6.73 6.43 -32.25
N PRO A 23 -5.56 6.48 -32.94
CA PRO A 23 -4.95 5.28 -33.49
C PRO A 23 -4.50 4.34 -32.37
N ALA A 24 -4.54 3.02 -32.62
CA ALA A 24 -4.07 2.02 -31.69
C ALA A 24 -2.62 2.26 -31.28
N HIS A 25 -2.34 2.10 -29.99
CA HIS A 25 -0.97 2.05 -29.50
C HIS A 25 -0.29 0.77 -30.00
N PRO A 26 0.93 0.84 -30.56
CA PRO A 26 1.60 -0.30 -31.21
C PRO A 26 1.80 -1.52 -30.30
N LEU A 27 1.82 -1.32 -28.97
CA LEU A 27 1.94 -2.40 -27.99
C LEU A 27 0.64 -2.70 -27.23
N LEU A 28 -0.21 -1.70 -27.01
CA LEU A 28 -1.36 -1.80 -26.08
C LEU A 28 -2.69 -1.94 -26.82
N GLY A 29 -2.71 -1.66 -28.12
CA GLY A 29 -3.90 -1.65 -28.95
C GLY A 29 -4.77 -0.41 -28.68
N PHE A 30 -6.07 -0.57 -28.93
CA PHE A 30 -7.08 0.46 -28.70
C PHE A 30 -7.54 0.52 -27.23
N ASP A 31 -7.45 -0.60 -26.50
CA ASP A 31 -7.90 -0.71 -25.11
C ASP A 31 -6.87 -0.17 -24.11
N LEU A 32 -6.68 1.16 -24.11
CA LEU A 32 -5.80 1.89 -23.20
C LEU A 32 -6.44 2.05 -21.80
N SER A 33 -6.56 0.94 -21.07
CA SER A 33 -6.96 0.94 -19.66
C SER A 33 -5.77 0.71 -18.72
N LEU A 34 -5.93 0.97 -17.42
CA LEU A 34 -4.84 0.77 -16.45
C LEU A 34 -4.28 -0.67 -16.45
N PRO A 35 -5.10 -1.74 -16.47
CA PRO A 35 -4.58 -3.10 -16.58
C PRO A 35 -3.68 -3.32 -17.80
N SER A 36 -3.91 -2.60 -18.91
CA SER A 36 -3.08 -2.74 -20.12
C SER A 36 -1.60 -2.46 -19.88
N LEU A 37 -1.28 -1.61 -18.88
CA LEU A 37 0.09 -1.28 -18.51
C LEU A 37 0.92 -2.50 -18.11
N LEU A 38 0.28 -3.57 -17.63
CA LEU A 38 0.95 -4.84 -17.29
C LEU A 38 1.59 -5.53 -18.49
N ARG A 39 1.18 -5.17 -19.72
CA ARG A 39 1.74 -5.69 -20.97
C ARG A 39 3.05 -5.00 -21.37
N ILE A 40 3.48 -3.94 -20.67
CA ILE A 40 4.74 -3.22 -20.96
C ILE A 40 5.90 -3.98 -20.31
N PRO A 41 6.78 -4.69 -21.06
CA PRO A 41 7.75 -5.60 -20.45
C PRO A 41 8.82 -4.91 -19.60
N THR A 42 9.10 -3.64 -19.89
CA THR A 42 10.08 -2.81 -19.18
C THR A 42 9.50 -2.10 -17.96
N LEU A 43 8.19 -2.24 -17.68
CA LEU A 43 7.56 -1.59 -16.53
C LEU A 43 8.08 -2.21 -15.23
N ARG A 44 8.71 -1.39 -14.39
CA ARG A 44 9.24 -1.79 -13.07
C ARG A 44 8.53 -1.11 -11.90
N VAL A 45 7.92 0.04 -12.17
CA VAL A 45 7.32 0.91 -11.16
C VAL A 45 5.93 1.27 -11.63
N LEU A 46 4.93 0.91 -10.83
CA LEU A 46 3.55 1.31 -11.06
C LEU A 46 3.02 1.99 -9.79
N ARG A 47 2.64 3.26 -9.92
CA ARG A 47 2.06 4.02 -8.82
C ARG A 47 0.71 4.57 -9.23
N MET A 48 -0.33 4.14 -8.53
CA MET A 48 -1.71 4.52 -8.79
C MET A 48 -2.28 5.12 -7.51
N ARG A 49 -2.12 6.44 -7.36
CA ARG A 49 -2.64 7.19 -6.21
C ARG A 49 -4.02 7.72 -6.54
N GLU A 50 -4.94 7.65 -5.58
CA GLU A 50 -6.29 8.26 -5.68
C GLU A 50 -7.00 7.91 -7.00
N THR A 51 -6.82 6.67 -7.46
CA THR A 51 -7.29 6.21 -8.77
C THR A 51 -8.35 5.13 -8.57
N HIS A 52 -9.42 5.17 -9.38
CA HIS A 52 -10.40 4.08 -9.42
C HIS A 52 -9.77 2.82 -10.04
N MET A 53 -9.79 1.71 -9.30
CA MET A 53 -9.13 0.45 -9.69
C MET A 53 -10.13 -0.70 -9.90
N GLY A 54 -11.40 -0.39 -10.09
CA GLY A 54 -12.48 -1.38 -10.20
C GLY A 54 -12.46 -2.27 -11.45
N ASP A 55 -11.66 -1.94 -12.47
CA ASP A 55 -11.58 -2.71 -13.73
C ASP A 55 -11.30 -4.21 -13.46
N GLN A 56 -12.21 -5.08 -13.91
CA GLN A 56 -12.09 -6.53 -13.71
C GLN A 56 -10.91 -7.14 -14.50
N ARG A 57 -10.40 -6.45 -15.52
CA ARG A 57 -9.25 -6.91 -16.30
C ARG A 57 -7.96 -6.99 -15.48
N TRP A 58 -7.89 -6.39 -14.28
CA TRP A 58 -6.78 -6.62 -13.35
C TRP A 58 -6.58 -8.11 -13.01
N CYS A 59 -7.63 -8.94 -13.02
CA CYS A 59 -7.50 -10.39 -12.78
C CYS A 59 -6.84 -11.14 -13.93
N ASN A 60 -7.14 -10.73 -15.17
CA ASN A 60 -6.97 -11.57 -16.36
C ASN A 60 -5.93 -11.01 -17.34
N THR A 61 -5.51 -9.76 -17.17
CA THR A 61 -4.52 -9.16 -18.07
C THR A 61 -3.17 -9.82 -17.82
N PRO A 62 -2.54 -10.41 -18.86
CA PRO A 62 -1.25 -11.06 -18.69
C PRO A 62 -0.19 -10.04 -18.31
N ALA A 63 0.48 -10.29 -17.19
CA ALA A 63 1.60 -9.49 -16.74
C ALA A 63 2.88 -9.90 -17.48
N LEU A 64 3.28 -9.10 -18.46
CA LEU A 64 4.56 -9.24 -19.16
C LEU A 64 5.70 -8.49 -18.44
N CYS A 65 5.35 -7.62 -17.51
CA CYS A 65 6.26 -6.90 -16.64
C CYS A 65 6.67 -7.68 -15.39
N LYS A 66 7.79 -7.29 -14.78
CA LYS A 66 8.19 -7.69 -13.42
C LYS A 66 8.33 -6.44 -12.57
N LEU A 67 7.24 -6.08 -11.89
CA LEU A 67 7.20 -4.89 -11.03
C LEU A 67 8.10 -5.10 -9.82
N ASP A 68 8.97 -4.12 -9.58
CA ASP A 68 9.76 -3.98 -8.36
C ASP A 68 9.00 -3.12 -7.33
N VAL A 69 8.31 -2.08 -7.80
CA VAL A 69 7.59 -1.12 -6.95
C VAL A 69 6.12 -1.04 -7.38
N LEU A 70 5.23 -1.22 -6.41
CA LEU A 70 3.79 -1.07 -6.58
C LEU A 70 3.23 -0.15 -5.49
N GLU A 71 2.52 0.90 -5.90
CA GLU A 71 1.73 1.75 -5.00
C GLU A 71 0.27 1.66 -5.40
N VAL A 72 -0.52 1.14 -4.48
CA VAL A 72 -1.97 0.94 -4.60
C VAL A 72 -2.65 1.93 -3.66
N GLY A 73 -3.11 3.03 -4.23
CA GLY A 73 -3.88 4.04 -3.52
C GLY A 73 -5.30 3.58 -3.23
N SER A 74 -6.11 4.48 -2.67
CA SER A 74 -7.55 4.29 -2.48
C SER A 74 -8.30 5.40 -3.20
N SER A 75 -9.43 5.07 -3.82
CA SER A 75 -10.32 6.06 -4.41
C SER A 75 -11.26 6.60 -3.33
N CYS A 76 -11.35 7.92 -3.19
CA CYS A 76 -12.29 8.57 -2.27
C CYS A 76 -13.77 8.41 -2.68
N TYR A 77 -14.01 7.99 -3.92
CA TYR A 77 -15.35 7.70 -4.44
C TYR A 77 -15.78 6.25 -4.22
N GLU A 78 -14.91 5.41 -3.66
CA GLU A 78 -15.16 4.00 -3.39
C GLU A 78 -15.21 3.72 -1.90
N SER A 79 -15.99 2.72 -1.50
CA SER A 79 -16.00 2.27 -0.11
C SER A 79 -14.65 1.64 0.28
N PRO A 80 -14.30 1.61 1.59
CA PRO A 80 -13.10 0.92 2.06
C PRO A 80 -13.05 -0.55 1.62
N ASP A 81 -14.20 -1.24 1.66
CA ASP A 81 -14.32 -2.64 1.21
C ASP A 81 -14.07 -2.80 -0.29
N SER A 82 -14.59 -1.91 -1.13
CA SER A 82 -14.33 -1.93 -2.58
C SER A 82 -12.84 -1.70 -2.86
N ASN A 83 -12.24 -0.68 -2.23
CA ASN A 83 -10.82 -0.37 -2.36
C ASN A 83 -9.92 -1.56 -1.91
N ARG A 84 -10.30 -2.28 -0.85
CA ARG A 84 -9.64 -3.52 -0.43
C ARG A 84 -9.70 -4.58 -1.54
N VAL A 85 -10.90 -4.89 -2.04
CA VAL A 85 -11.09 -5.90 -3.09
C VAL A 85 -10.29 -5.56 -4.35
N PHE A 86 -10.22 -4.28 -4.72
CA PHE A 86 -9.44 -3.85 -5.89
C PHE A 86 -7.94 -4.02 -5.67
N ALA A 87 -7.43 -3.67 -4.48
CA ALA A 87 -6.03 -3.84 -4.12
C ALA A 87 -5.61 -5.31 -4.12
N GLU A 88 -6.41 -6.17 -3.49
CA GLU A 88 -6.19 -7.61 -3.46
C GLU A 88 -6.15 -8.20 -4.87
N ARG A 89 -7.11 -7.82 -5.72
CA ARG A 89 -7.16 -8.27 -7.12
C ARG A 89 -5.87 -7.98 -7.87
N ILE A 90 -5.34 -6.77 -7.71
CA ILE A 90 -4.08 -6.36 -8.35
C ILE A 90 -2.95 -7.21 -7.78
N LEU A 91 -2.83 -7.31 -6.45
CA LEU A 91 -1.77 -8.07 -5.79
C LEU A 91 -1.79 -9.57 -6.13
N GLN A 92 -2.96 -10.17 -6.29
CA GLN A 92 -3.09 -11.57 -6.70
C GLN A 92 -2.52 -11.84 -8.10
N ASN A 93 -2.59 -10.86 -9.02
CA ASN A 93 -2.03 -11.01 -10.36
C ASN A 93 -0.54 -10.68 -10.41
N ILE A 94 -0.12 -9.56 -9.82
CA ILE A 94 1.24 -9.00 -10.03
C ILE A 94 2.10 -8.88 -8.78
N GLY A 95 1.59 -9.25 -7.60
CA GLY A 95 2.28 -9.09 -6.33
C GLY A 95 3.54 -9.94 -6.15
N ASN A 96 3.66 -11.06 -6.87
CA ASN A 96 4.75 -12.03 -6.67
C ASN A 96 6.16 -11.47 -6.91
N SER A 97 6.32 -10.49 -7.80
CA SER A 97 7.62 -9.86 -8.07
C SER A 97 7.88 -8.59 -7.26
N VAL A 98 6.86 -8.05 -6.61
CA VAL A 98 6.91 -6.73 -5.95
C VAL A 98 7.83 -6.79 -4.75
N LYS A 99 8.79 -5.86 -4.70
CA LYS A 99 9.75 -5.68 -3.60
C LYS A 99 9.35 -4.55 -2.67
N GLU A 100 8.72 -3.52 -3.21
CA GLU A 100 8.24 -2.35 -2.47
C GLU A 100 6.76 -2.18 -2.72
N LEU A 101 5.95 -2.28 -1.67
CA LEU A 101 4.51 -2.11 -1.70
C LEU A 101 4.11 -0.90 -0.87
N SER A 102 3.36 0.03 -1.45
CA SER A 102 2.69 1.12 -0.73
C SER A 102 1.17 0.91 -0.77
N LEU A 103 0.51 0.99 0.39
CA LEU A 103 -0.93 0.76 0.54
C LEU A 103 -1.64 1.97 1.15
N SER A 104 -2.77 2.32 0.55
CA SER A 104 -3.77 3.24 1.12
C SER A 104 -5.10 2.57 1.43
N SER A 105 -5.21 1.26 1.21
CA SER A 105 -6.37 0.44 1.55
C SER A 105 -5.93 -0.82 2.29
N SER A 106 -6.86 -1.41 3.05
CA SER A 106 -6.62 -2.65 3.78
C SER A 106 -6.49 -3.86 2.87
N LEU A 107 -5.94 -4.94 3.41
CA LEU A 107 -5.89 -6.25 2.79
C LEU A 107 -6.46 -7.28 3.76
N ALA A 108 -7.29 -8.19 3.26
CA ALA A 108 -7.70 -9.37 4.00
C ALA A 108 -6.65 -10.49 3.83
N SER A 109 -6.73 -11.48 4.73
CA SER A 109 -5.82 -12.63 4.79
C SER A 109 -5.74 -13.48 3.49
N ALA A 110 -6.65 -13.28 2.53
CA ALA A 110 -6.87 -14.16 1.38
C ALA A 110 -6.09 -13.79 0.08
N LEU A 111 -4.85 -13.31 0.17
CA LEU A 111 -3.98 -13.08 -1.01
C LEU A 111 -3.45 -14.41 -1.61
N SER A 112 -4.33 -15.25 -2.20
CA SER A 112 -4.08 -16.43 -3.10
C SER A 112 -3.02 -17.51 -2.73
N PRO A 113 -3.07 -18.71 -3.35
CA PRO A 113 -3.52 -19.97 -2.75
C PRO A 113 -2.47 -20.72 -1.91
N VAL A 114 -1.32 -20.11 -1.60
CA VAL A 114 -0.25 -20.72 -0.79
C VAL A 114 0.21 -19.72 0.27
N GLY A 115 -0.70 -19.37 1.19
CA GLY A 115 -0.34 -18.76 2.48
C GLY A 115 -0.21 -17.23 2.54
N GLY A 116 -0.84 -16.46 1.64
CA GLY A 116 -0.95 -14.99 1.80
C GLY A 116 0.37 -14.22 1.69
N ALA A 117 1.45 -14.86 1.27
CA ALA A 117 2.79 -14.26 1.23
C ALA A 117 3.09 -13.60 -0.12
N LEU A 118 3.67 -12.41 -0.09
CA LEU A 118 4.33 -11.78 -1.23
C LEU A 118 5.84 -12.11 -1.16
N PRO A 119 6.33 -13.12 -1.91
CA PRO A 119 7.65 -13.73 -1.67
C PRO A 119 8.84 -12.77 -1.92
N SER A 120 8.63 -11.76 -2.77
CA SER A 120 9.63 -10.77 -3.11
C SER A 120 9.57 -9.52 -2.24
N LEU A 121 8.52 -9.36 -1.41
CA LEU A 121 8.27 -8.12 -0.68
C LEU A 121 9.31 -7.90 0.42
N ARG A 122 10.01 -6.77 0.36
CA ARG A 122 11.03 -6.36 1.34
C ARG A 122 10.67 -5.06 2.04
N GLN A 123 9.90 -4.18 1.41
CA GLN A 123 9.50 -2.91 1.98
C GLN A 123 7.98 -2.75 1.87
N LEU A 124 7.33 -2.52 3.01
CA LEU A 124 5.91 -2.20 3.10
C LEU A 124 5.77 -0.76 3.60
N ARG A 125 5.01 0.05 2.86
CA ARG A 125 4.64 1.41 3.26
C ARG A 125 3.13 1.50 3.45
N ILE A 126 2.71 1.83 4.66
CA ILE A 126 1.33 2.18 4.98
C ILE A 126 1.24 3.70 4.86
N THR A 127 0.37 4.19 3.99
CA THR A 127 0.21 5.63 3.76
C THR A 127 -0.78 6.24 4.76
N LYS A 128 -0.77 7.56 4.93
CA LYS A 128 -1.69 8.28 5.82
C LYS A 128 -3.19 8.10 5.51
N LEU A 129 -3.54 7.66 4.31
CA LEU A 129 -4.93 7.41 3.90
C LEU A 129 -5.41 6.01 4.31
N PHE A 130 -4.53 5.20 4.90
CA PHE A 130 -4.86 3.85 5.30
C PHE A 130 -5.75 3.86 6.56
N PRO A 131 -6.86 3.11 6.55
CA PRO A 131 -7.77 3.04 7.71
C PRO A 131 -7.14 2.23 8.85
N LEU A 132 -6.81 2.92 9.95
CA LEU A 132 -6.04 2.39 11.08
C LEU A 132 -6.63 1.10 11.67
N GLU A 133 -7.95 1.00 11.73
CA GLU A 133 -8.67 -0.14 12.30
C GLU A 133 -8.38 -1.48 11.58
N TYR A 134 -7.88 -1.43 10.35
CA TYR A 134 -7.51 -2.62 9.57
C TYR A 134 -6.01 -2.91 9.53
N LEU A 135 -5.19 -2.16 10.29
CA LEU A 135 -3.74 -2.30 10.26
C LEU A 135 -3.31 -3.70 10.68
N ALA A 136 -3.80 -4.18 11.83
CA ALA A 136 -3.45 -5.48 12.37
C ALA A 136 -3.85 -6.62 11.41
N GLU A 137 -5.03 -6.54 10.80
CA GLU A 137 -5.51 -7.51 9.80
C GLU A 137 -4.60 -7.51 8.56
N THR A 138 -4.26 -6.34 8.04
CA THR A 138 -3.41 -6.19 6.86
C THR A 138 -1.99 -6.69 7.12
N LEU A 139 -1.42 -6.39 8.28
CA LEU A 139 -0.12 -6.92 8.67
C LEU A 139 -0.18 -8.44 8.86
N SER A 140 -1.27 -8.97 9.42
CA SER A 140 -1.48 -10.42 9.52
C SER A 140 -1.56 -11.09 8.14
N ALA A 141 -2.25 -10.47 7.18
CA ALA A 141 -2.33 -10.96 5.80
C ALA A 141 -0.95 -11.08 5.14
N LEU A 142 -0.02 -10.18 5.47
CA LEU A 142 1.35 -10.17 4.93
C LEU A 142 2.38 -10.87 5.81
N SER A 143 1.94 -11.59 6.84
CA SER A 143 2.78 -12.13 7.92
C SER A 143 3.92 -13.07 7.50
N HIS A 144 3.72 -13.79 6.40
CA HIS A 144 4.69 -14.70 5.82
C HIS A 144 5.55 -14.06 4.72
N SER A 145 5.33 -12.78 4.42
CA SER A 145 6.18 -12.03 3.49
C SER A 145 7.51 -11.67 4.18
N PRO A 146 8.65 -11.75 3.48
CA PRO A 146 9.97 -11.43 4.04
C PRO A 146 10.23 -9.92 4.12
N ILE A 147 9.28 -9.18 4.72
CA ILE A 147 9.34 -7.74 4.91
C ILE A 147 10.51 -7.41 5.84
N GLU A 148 11.39 -6.52 5.40
CA GLU A 148 12.55 -6.02 6.16
C GLU A 148 12.29 -4.62 6.71
N LEU A 149 11.54 -3.80 5.98
CA LEU A 149 11.21 -2.42 6.33
C LEU A 149 9.70 -2.23 6.33
N LEU A 150 9.17 -1.76 7.46
CA LEU A 150 7.80 -1.27 7.58
C LEU A 150 7.86 0.24 7.80
N SER A 151 7.38 1.01 6.83
CA SER A 151 7.21 2.46 6.94
C SER A 151 5.73 2.78 7.09
N ILE A 152 5.39 3.62 8.05
CA ILE A 152 4.00 3.99 8.32
C ILE A 152 3.91 5.50 8.36
N GLU A 153 2.95 6.03 7.62
CA GLU A 153 2.55 7.42 7.65
C GLU A 153 1.19 7.53 8.31
N CYS A 154 1.04 8.46 9.25
CA CYS A 154 -0.23 8.76 9.90
C CYS A 154 -0.33 10.28 10.14
N HIS A 155 -1.53 10.75 10.46
CA HIS A 155 -1.68 12.12 10.94
C HIS A 155 -1.05 12.28 12.33
N GLU A 156 -0.70 13.51 12.71
CA GLU A 156 -0.10 13.78 14.02
C GLU A 156 -1.01 13.36 15.18
N ASP A 157 -2.32 13.54 15.00
CA ASP A 157 -3.34 13.18 15.98
C ASP A 157 -3.51 11.66 16.13
N ASP A 158 -3.11 10.87 15.12
CA ASP A 158 -3.27 9.41 15.10
C ASP A 158 -2.02 8.66 15.61
N ILE A 159 -0.93 9.36 15.96
CA ILE A 159 0.36 8.73 16.30
C ILE A 159 0.20 7.76 17.49
N GLU A 160 -0.52 8.18 18.52
CA GLU A 160 -0.67 7.38 19.74
C GLU A 160 -1.45 6.09 19.45
N ASP A 161 -2.60 6.20 18.77
CA ASP A 161 -3.41 5.06 18.37
C ASP A 161 -2.65 4.11 17.43
N MET A 162 -1.85 4.66 16.52
CA MET A 162 -0.97 3.89 15.64
C MET A 162 0.10 3.12 16.41
N CYS A 163 0.71 3.74 17.43
CA CYS A 163 1.69 3.08 18.28
C CYS A 163 1.07 1.93 19.09
N TYR A 164 -0.13 2.13 19.65
CA TYR A 164 -0.85 1.05 20.34
C TYR A 164 -1.20 -0.11 19.39
N ALA A 165 -1.71 0.17 18.20
CA ALA A 165 -2.01 -0.86 17.20
C ALA A 165 -0.76 -1.66 16.79
N LEU A 166 0.40 -0.99 16.68
CA LEU A 166 1.67 -1.65 16.39
C LEU A 166 2.17 -2.50 17.55
N GLU A 167 2.02 -2.05 18.79
CA GLU A 167 2.37 -2.82 19.97
C GLU A 167 1.53 -4.08 20.10
N ASP A 168 0.21 -3.97 19.91
CA ASP A 168 -0.70 -5.12 19.89
C ASP A 168 -0.32 -6.12 18.79
N PHE A 169 0.01 -5.62 17.60
CA PHE A 169 0.49 -6.46 16.52
C PHE A 169 1.83 -7.15 16.84
N LEU A 170 2.77 -6.44 17.47
CA LEU A 170 4.07 -7.00 17.88
C LEU A 170 3.90 -8.03 19.02
N ASN A 171 2.96 -7.81 19.95
CA ASN A 171 2.57 -8.78 20.97
C ASN A 171 2.07 -10.07 20.34
N LEU A 172 1.14 -9.97 19.37
CA LEU A 172 0.65 -11.11 18.61
C LEU A 172 1.80 -11.84 17.90
N CYS A 173 2.76 -11.10 17.31
CA CYS A 173 3.95 -11.70 16.71
C CYS A 173 4.80 -12.48 17.73
N ALA A 174 4.93 -11.98 18.97
CA ALA A 174 5.71 -12.62 20.02
C ALA A 174 5.03 -13.91 20.56
N GLU A 175 3.70 -13.95 20.56
CA GLU A 175 2.90 -15.10 20.98
C GLU A 175 2.96 -16.27 19.98
N HIS A 176 3.09 -15.99 18.68
CA HIS A 176 3.22 -16.99 17.62
C HIS A 176 4.62 -17.63 17.57
N ARG A 177 5.06 -18.25 18.67
CA ARG A 177 6.40 -18.86 18.79
C ARG A 177 6.62 -20.09 17.90
N ARG A 178 5.56 -20.76 17.45
CA ARG A 178 5.64 -21.98 16.63
C ARG A 178 5.80 -21.70 15.13
N GLU A 179 5.28 -20.56 14.65
CA GLU A 179 5.40 -20.12 13.27
C GLU A 179 5.83 -18.65 13.27
N PRO A 180 7.14 -18.37 13.18
CA PRO A 180 7.65 -17.01 13.33
C PRO A 180 7.23 -16.16 12.12
N ILE A 181 6.21 -15.34 12.33
CA ILE A 181 5.81 -14.29 11.40
C ILE A 181 6.78 -13.10 11.47
N TYR A 182 6.95 -12.39 10.34
CA TYR A 182 7.86 -11.23 10.22
C TYR A 182 9.30 -11.49 10.68
N CYS A 183 9.84 -12.69 10.44
CA CYS A 183 11.19 -13.06 10.86
C CYS A 183 12.30 -12.21 10.20
N HIS A 184 12.01 -11.54 9.09
CA HIS A 184 12.94 -10.67 8.37
C HIS A 184 12.80 -9.19 8.74
N LEU A 185 11.78 -8.80 9.51
CA LEU A 185 11.52 -7.39 9.81
C LEU A 185 12.70 -6.84 10.60
N LYS A 186 13.36 -5.81 10.05
CA LYS A 186 14.58 -5.15 10.56
C LYS A 186 14.28 -3.77 11.13
N HIS A 187 13.38 -3.03 10.52
CA HIS A 187 13.11 -1.64 10.88
C HIS A 187 11.62 -1.30 10.77
N ILE A 188 11.11 -0.56 11.75
CA ILE A 188 9.81 0.11 11.71
C ILE A 188 10.09 1.61 11.78
N SER A 189 9.60 2.34 10.79
CA SER A 189 9.64 3.80 10.72
C SER A 189 8.22 4.33 10.80
N LEU A 190 7.93 5.17 11.79
CA LEU A 190 6.68 5.91 11.88
C LEU A 190 6.96 7.39 11.55
N GLN A 191 6.27 7.91 10.55
CA GLN A 191 6.43 9.27 10.06
C GLN A 191 5.10 10.01 10.15
N PRO A 192 4.96 10.96 11.08
CA PRO A 192 3.79 11.81 11.09
C PRO A 192 3.82 12.78 9.92
N VAL A 193 2.65 12.99 9.33
CA VAL A 193 2.43 13.91 8.24
C VAL A 193 1.49 15.00 8.71
N ALA A 194 1.99 16.24 8.78
CA ALA A 194 1.16 17.40 9.05
C ALA A 194 0.04 17.53 8.00
N GLU A 195 -1.14 17.99 8.41
CA GLU A 195 -2.20 18.35 7.48
C GLU A 195 -1.73 19.50 6.58
N THR A 196 -1.34 19.18 5.34
CA THR A 196 -1.20 20.20 4.32
C THR A 196 -2.59 20.68 3.93
N SER A 197 -3.01 21.80 4.51
CA SER A 197 -4.10 22.60 3.94
C SER A 197 -3.78 22.88 2.46
N ASN A 198 -4.71 22.53 1.58
CA ASN A 198 -4.49 22.42 0.15
C ASN A 198 -4.16 23.77 -0.55
N VAL A 199 -3.54 23.61 -1.73
CA VAL A 199 -3.41 24.53 -2.88
C VAL A 199 -2.22 25.49 -2.88
N SER A 200 -1.09 25.05 -3.47
CA SER A 200 -0.64 25.59 -4.77
C SER A 200 0.69 24.97 -5.22
N SER A 201 0.73 24.65 -6.50
CA SER A 201 1.87 24.20 -7.28
C SER A 201 3.06 25.14 -7.15
N SER A 202 4.19 24.65 -6.68
CA SER A 202 5.50 25.00 -7.26
C SER A 202 6.56 24.01 -6.78
N ALA A 203 7.32 23.53 -7.75
CA ALA A 203 8.40 22.59 -7.56
C ALA A 203 9.53 23.20 -6.73
N SER A 204 10.28 22.28 -6.11
CA SER A 204 11.65 22.40 -5.62
C SER A 204 11.88 22.86 -4.17
N LYS A 205 12.53 21.94 -3.44
CA LYS A 205 13.25 22.07 -2.17
C LYS A 205 12.39 22.16 -0.91
N LEU A 206 12.26 21.03 -0.22
CA LEU A 206 12.29 20.91 1.25
C LEU A 206 12.41 19.43 1.64
N ASN A 207 13.60 18.86 1.44
CA ASN A 207 14.06 17.80 2.32
C ASN A 207 14.88 18.51 3.41
N THR A 208 14.71 18.09 4.67
CA THR A 208 15.43 18.52 5.88
C THR A 208 14.79 19.67 6.69
N ALA A 209 13.57 19.49 7.23
CA ALA A 209 13.06 20.29 8.36
C ALA A 209 11.79 19.72 9.04
N VAL A 210 11.61 18.40 9.15
CA VAL A 210 10.40 17.80 9.80
C VAL A 210 10.74 17.00 11.07
N ALA A 211 12.01 17.01 11.50
CA ALA A 211 12.41 16.31 12.73
C ALA A 211 12.17 17.13 14.02
N ASP A 212 11.92 18.44 13.92
CA ASP A 212 11.97 19.35 15.08
C ASP A 212 10.60 19.78 15.66
N SER A 213 9.49 19.26 15.14
CA SER A 213 8.13 19.66 15.54
C SER A 213 7.29 18.51 16.12
N LEU A 214 7.90 17.39 16.47
CA LEU A 214 7.18 16.29 17.10
C LEU A 214 6.85 16.64 18.56
N SER A 215 5.57 16.52 18.94
CA SER A 215 5.21 16.54 20.36
C SER A 215 6.08 15.55 21.13
N GLY A 216 6.54 15.92 22.33
CA GLY A 216 7.43 15.07 23.14
C GLY A 216 6.86 13.67 23.37
N ASP A 217 5.54 13.57 23.47
CA ASP A 217 4.83 12.30 23.67
C ASP A 217 4.89 11.39 22.43
N ALA A 218 4.78 11.97 21.23
CA ALA A 218 4.89 11.24 19.97
C ALA A 218 6.29 10.66 19.77
N ALA A 219 7.34 11.41 20.09
CA ALA A 219 8.71 10.95 19.99
C ALA A 219 8.98 9.77 20.95
N MET A 220 8.44 9.83 22.17
CA MET A 220 8.54 8.77 23.17
C MET A 220 7.78 7.50 22.74
N ALA A 221 6.58 7.64 22.16
CA ALA A 221 5.81 6.51 21.66
C ALA A 221 6.51 5.77 20.51
N ILE A 222 7.09 6.52 19.55
CA ILE A 222 7.90 5.94 18.46
C ILE A 222 9.11 5.18 19.01
N GLN A 223 9.80 5.77 19.99
CA GLN A 223 10.95 5.14 20.62
C GLN A 223 10.55 3.84 21.36
N ARG A 224 9.36 3.82 22.00
CA ARG A 224 8.81 2.64 22.67
C ARG A 224 8.59 1.48 21.70
N VAL A 225 7.97 1.73 20.53
CA VAL A 225 7.74 0.72 19.49
C VAL A 225 9.08 0.17 18.95
N GLN A 226 10.06 1.05 18.71
CA GLN A 226 11.38 0.64 18.24
C GLN A 226 12.13 -0.22 19.26
N GLN A 227 12.08 0.17 20.55
CA GLN A 227 12.70 -0.60 21.62
C GLN A 227 12.01 -1.97 21.77
N TYR A 228 10.69 -2.01 21.72
CA TYR A 228 9.93 -3.25 21.85
C TYR A 228 10.27 -4.27 20.76
N LEU A 229 10.44 -3.81 19.52
CA LEU A 229 10.89 -4.65 18.41
C LEU A 229 12.33 -5.17 18.61
N GLN A 230 13.22 -4.40 19.24
CA GLN A 230 14.55 -4.90 19.62
C GLN A 230 14.44 -5.99 20.69
N ASP A 231 13.61 -5.79 21.71
CA ASP A 231 13.45 -6.73 22.82
C ASP A 231 12.88 -8.08 22.35
N ILE A 232 11.88 -8.07 21.46
CA ILE A 232 11.34 -9.29 20.83
C ILE A 232 12.44 -10.07 20.09
N ARG A 233 13.37 -9.37 19.42
CA ARG A 233 14.48 -10.03 18.72
C ARG A 233 15.49 -10.66 19.66
N PHE A 234 15.81 -10.01 20.78
CA PHE A 234 16.71 -10.57 21.78
C PHE A 234 16.10 -11.80 22.47
N SER A 235 14.78 -11.81 22.67
CA SER A 235 14.04 -12.95 23.24
C SER A 235 13.93 -14.17 22.30
N ARG A 236 14.13 -13.97 20.99
CA ARG A 236 14.07 -15.04 19.96
C ARG A 236 15.42 -15.71 19.66
N LYS A 237 16.54 -15.25 20.26
CA LYS A 237 17.88 -15.86 20.13
C LYS A 237 18.15 -16.85 21.26
#